data_AF-A0A2V6K782-F1
#
_entry.id   AF-A0A2V6K782-F1
#
_cell.length_a   1.000
_cell.length_b   1.000
_cell.length_c   1.000
_cell.angle_alpha   90.00
_cell.angle_beta   90.00
_cell.angle_gamma   90.00
#
_symmetry.space_group_name_H-M   'P 1'
#
loop_
_entity.id
_entity.type
_entity.pdbx_description
1 polymer ?
#
loop_
_entity_poly.entity_id
_entity_poly.type
_entity_poly.pdbx_seq_one_letter_code
_entity_poly.pdbx_strand_id
1 'polypeptide(L)' 'MFVQLKDLLADEPGRKSQAEIAAELDMTENAIKQAFHRLRQRYRQLLRNEIAQTVAVPGDVEDELRHFISVLQT' A
#
# COMPACT_ATOMS: atom_id res chain seq x y z
N MET A 1 14.78 0.02 -1.04
CA MET A 1 13.63 0.20 -1.95
C MET A 1 12.28 -0.19 -1.33
N PHE A 2 11.97 -1.48 -1.07
CA PHE A 2 10.66 -1.87 -0.51
C PHE A 2 10.36 -1.26 0.88
N VAL A 3 11.35 -1.21 1.77
CA VAL A 3 11.22 -0.61 3.11
C VAL A 3 10.86 0.88 3.03
N GLN A 4 11.57 1.68 2.23
CA GLN A 4 11.27 3.11 2.06
C GLN A 4 9.92 3.36 1.35
N LEU A 5 9.52 2.50 0.41
CA LEU A 5 8.22 2.61 -0.25
C LEU A 5 7.06 2.20 0.67
N LYS A 6 7.30 1.30 1.64
CA LYS A 6 6.34 0.97 2.70
C LYS A 6 6.08 2.18 3.60
N ASP A 7 7.10 2.97 3.90
CA ASP A 7 6.96 4.18 4.74
C ASP A 7 6.13 5.27 4.03
N LEU A 8 5.93 5.17 2.71
CA LEU A 8 4.97 5.99 1.98
C LEU A 8 3.51 5.52 2.10
N LEU A 9 3.25 4.33 2.64
CA LEU A 9 1.90 3.78 2.82
C LEU A 9 1.24 4.24 4.12
N ALA A 10 2.03 4.57 5.15
CA ALA A 10 1.54 5.07 6.43
C ALA A 10 1.62 6.61 6.46
N ASP A 11 0.59 7.25 7.01
CA ASP A 11 0.55 8.71 7.18
C ASP A 11 1.07 9.08 8.57
N GLU A 12 2.34 8.75 8.83
CA GLU A 12 2.99 8.99 10.13
C GLU A 12 3.66 10.38 10.18
N PRO A 13 3.58 11.09 11.32
CA PRO A 13 4.34 12.32 11.53
C PRO A 13 5.85 12.07 11.38
N GLY A 14 6.52 12.83 10.50
CA GLY A 14 7.96 12.68 10.24
C GLY A 14 8.30 11.80 9.02
N ARG A 15 7.30 11.39 8.24
CA ARG A 15 7.49 10.71 6.95
C ARG A 15 8.33 11.55 5.97
N LYS A 16 9.28 10.89 5.30
CA LYS A 16 10.05 11.44 4.18
C LYS A 16 9.14 11.72 2.98
N SER A 17 9.32 12.88 2.36
CA SER A 17 8.71 13.24 1.08
C SER A 17 9.15 12.29 -0.04
N GLN A 18 8.37 12.26 -1.13
CA GLN A 18 8.75 11.49 -2.32
C GLN A 18 10.09 11.94 -2.91
N ALA A 19 10.41 13.23 -2.78
CA ALA A 19 11.66 13.82 -3.25
C ALA A 19 12.86 13.33 -2.41
N GLU A 20 12.73 13.28 -1.09
CA GLU A 20 13.78 12.76 -0.20
C GLU A 20 14.04 11.26 -0.47
N ILE A 21 12.99 10.47 -0.67
CA ILE A 21 13.11 9.05 -1.01
C ILE A 21 13.73 8.85 -2.40
N ALA A 22 13.40 9.72 -3.37
CA ALA A 22 14.00 9.69 -4.70
C ALA A 22 15.51 9.95 -4.63
N ALA A 23 15.94 10.96 -3.85
CA ALA A 23 17.34 11.26 -3.62
C ALA A 23 18.09 10.10 -2.92
N GLU A 24 17.50 9.50 -1.88
CA GLU A 24 18.11 8.37 -1.16
C GLU A 24 18.28 7.11 -2.02
N LEU A 25 17.42 6.95 -3.02
CA LEU A 25 17.41 5.79 -3.91
C LEU A 25 18.16 6.03 -5.23
N ASP A 26 18.73 7.22 -5.43
CA ASP A 26 19.33 7.66 -6.70
C ASP A 26 18.35 7.47 -7.89
N MET A 27 17.09 7.85 -7.65
CA MET A 27 15.99 7.72 -8.60
C MET A 27 15.34 9.08 -8.86
N THR A 28 14.64 9.20 -9.99
CA THR A 28 13.77 10.36 -10.22
C THR A 28 12.48 10.23 -9.40
N GLU A 29 11.87 11.36 -9.03
CA GLU A 29 10.55 11.36 -8.38
C GLU A 29 9.50 10.61 -9.19
N ASN A 30 9.55 10.71 -10.53
CA ASN A 30 8.64 9.97 -11.40
C ASN A 30 8.84 8.46 -11.27
N ALA A 31 10.09 8.00 -11.17
CA ALA A 31 10.38 6.59 -10.96
C ALA A 31 9.90 6.09 -9.58
N ILE A 32 9.97 6.93 -8.53
CA ILE A 32 9.36 6.65 -7.22
C ILE A 32 7.85 6.57 -7.31
N LYS A 33 7.18 7.51 -7.97
CA LYS A 33 5.72 7.48 -8.18
C LYS A 33 5.31 6.18 -8.86
N GLN A 34 5.98 5.80 -9.94
CA GLN A 34 5.73 4.56 -10.67
C GLN A 34 5.95 3.31 -9.80
N ALA A 35 7.03 3.26 -9.03
CA ALA A 35 7.31 2.17 -8.10
C ALA A 35 6.24 2.07 -7.01
N PHE A 36 5.79 3.19 -6.47
CA PHE A 36 4.73 3.26 -5.46
C PHE A 36 3.37 2.82 -6.02
N HIS A 37 3.01 3.23 -7.24
CA HIS A 37 1.80 2.76 -7.91
C HIS A 37 1.80 1.22 -8.07
N ARG A 38 2.91 0.64 -8.54
CA ARG A 38 3.06 -0.82 -8.65
C ARG A 38 2.98 -1.52 -7.30
N LEU A 39 3.59 -0.95 -6.26
CA LEU A 39 3.53 -1.46 -4.90
C LEU A 39 2.08 -1.51 -4.39
N ARG A 40 1.34 -0.40 -4.51
CA ARG A 40 -0.07 -0.34 -4.08
C ARG A 40 -0.95 -1.34 -4.83
N GLN A 41 -0.74 -1.51 -6.13
CA GLN A 41 -1.48 -2.50 -6.91
C GLN A 41 -1.22 -3.92 -6.42
N ARG A 42 0.06 -4.28 -6.21
CA ARG A 42 0.43 -5.61 -5.71
C ARG A 42 -0.07 -5.85 -4.28
N TYR A 43 0.05 -4.84 -3.41
CA TYR A 43 -0.48 -4.90 -2.04
C TYR A 43 -1.99 -5.15 -2.04
N ARG A 44 -2.75 -4.40 -2.86
CA ARG A 44 -4.21 -4.60 -2.98
C ARG A 44 -4.55 -6.01 -3.45
N GLN A 45 -3.81 -6.55 -4.42
CA GLN A 45 -4.05 -7.91 -4.91
C GLN A 45 -3.80 -8.95 -3.81
N LEU A 46 -2.69 -8.83 -3.08
CA LEU A 46 -2.36 -9.74 -1.99
C LEU A 46 -3.40 -9.65 -0.88
N LEU A 47 -3.76 -8.44 -0.44
CA LEU A 47 -4.77 -8.25 0.59
C LEU A 47 -6.12 -8.83 0.20
N ARG A 48 -6.55 -8.63 -1.05
CA ARG A 48 -7.78 -9.25 -1.57
C ARG A 48 -7.71 -10.78 -1.51
N ASN A 49 -6.57 -11.37 -1.89
CA ASN A 49 -6.39 -12.81 -1.88
C ASN A 49 -6.42 -13.39 -0.46
N GLU A 50 -5.84 -12.69 0.52
CA GLU A 50 -5.91 -13.09 1.93
C GLU A 50 -7.34 -13.03 2.46
N ILE A 51 -8.05 -11.92 2.20
CA ILE A 51 -9.47 -11.78 2.61
C ILE A 51 -10.36 -12.83 1.93
N ALA A 52 -10.09 -13.16 0.66
CA ALA A 52 -10.81 -14.21 -0.05
C ALA A 52 -10.66 -15.60 0.59
N GLN A 53 -9.59 -15.83 1.35
CA GLN A 53 -9.38 -17.07 2.09
C GLN A 53 -10.08 -17.07 3.46
N THR A 54 -10.51 -15.90 3.96
CA THR A 54 -11.13 -15.77 5.29
C THR A 54 -12.64 -15.62 5.23
N VAL A 55 -13.20 -15.13 4.13
CA VAL A 55 -14.65 -14.97 3.97
C VAL A 55 -15.36 -16.32 3.82
N ALA A 56 -16.54 -16.44 4.42
CA ALA A 56 -17.38 -17.64 4.28
C ALA A 56 -17.99 -17.77 2.88
N VAL A 57 -18.28 -16.64 2.23
CA VAL A 57 -18.83 -16.59 0.87
C VAL A 57 -17.89 -15.79 -0.03
N PRO A 58 -17.47 -16.33 -1.20
CA PRO A 58 -16.57 -15.62 -2.12
C PRO A 58 -17.08 -14.25 -2.61
N GLY A 59 -18.39 -14.00 -2.54
CA GLY A 59 -19.01 -12.72 -2.90
C GLY A 59 -18.71 -11.60 -1.91
N ASP A 60 -18.35 -11.92 -0.67
CA ASP A 60 -18.23 -10.95 0.43
C ASP A 60 -16.86 -10.26 0.48
N VAL A 61 -15.93 -10.64 -0.40
CA VAL A 61 -14.53 -10.16 -0.39
C VAL A 61 -14.44 -8.63 -0.45
N GLU A 62 -15.28 -7.99 -1.25
CA GLU A 62 -15.26 -6.52 -1.37
C GLU A 62 -15.78 -5.82 -0.11
N ASP A 63 -16.82 -6.39 0.49
CA ASP A 63 -17.44 -5.82 1.68
C ASP A 63 -16.51 -5.97 2.89
N GLU A 64 -15.89 -7.15 3.03
CA GLU A 64 -14.89 -7.42 4.05
C GLU A 64 -13.63 -6.56 3.85
N LEU A 65 -13.17 -6.37 2.61
CA LEU A 65 -12.03 -5.49 2.31
C LEU A 65 -12.32 -4.03 2.71
N ARG A 66 -13.52 -3.52 2.42
CA ARG A 66 -13.91 -2.17 2.84
C ARG A 66 -14.00 -2.06 4.35
N HIS A 67 -14.58 -3.06 5.03
CA HIS A 67 -14.67 -3.10 6.48
C HIS A 67 -13.28 -3.12 7.12
N PHE A 68 -12.40 -4.02 6.68
CA PHE A 68 -11.02 -4.14 7.16
C PHE A 68 -10.23 -2.83 7.02
N ILE A 69 -10.34 -2.15 5.87
CA ILE A 69 -9.68 -0.85 5.69
C ILE A 69 -10.25 0.19 6.65
N SER A 70 -11.58 0.22 6.84
CA SER A 70 -12.22 1.22 7.70
C SER A 70 -11.77 1.13 9.16
N VAL A 71 -11.50 -0.08 9.67
CA VAL A 71 -11.04 -0.27 11.06
C VAL A 71 -9.55 0.05 11.25
N LEU A 72 -8.73 -0.06 10.19
CA LEU A 72 -7.30 0.29 10.23
C LEU A 72 -7.01 1.78 10.08
N GLN A 73 -7.99 2.58 9.65
CA GLN A 73 -7.85 4.04 9.49
C GLN A 73 -8.17 4.82 10.78
N THR A 74 -8.21 4.14 11.92
CA THR A 74 -8.46 4.70 13.26
C THR A 74 -7.17 5.17 13.91
#